data_AF-A0A5A5TJR9-F1
#
_entry.id   AF-A0A5A5TJR9-F1
#
_cell.length_a   1.000
_cell.length_b   1.000
_cell.length_c   1.000
_cell.angle_alpha   90.00
_cell.angle_beta   90.00
_cell.angle_gamma   90.00
#
_symmetry.space_group_name_H-M   'P 1'
#
loop_
_entity.id
_entity.type
_entity.pdbx_description
1 polymer ?
#
loop_
_entity_poly.entity_id
_entity_poly.type
_entity_poly.pdbx_seq_one_letter_code
_entity_poly.pdbx_strand_id
1 'polypeptide(L)' 'MRKTREEHYDMPVIQTDELLHTAARPFCDDDSCDCHEDPILIAEVNEDYQAGLLSAGDASRRVRGRTI' A
#
# COMPACT_ATOMS: atom_id res chain seq x y z
N MET A 1 -40.34 4.19 3.15
CA MET A 1 -38.96 4.16 2.59
C MET A 1 -38.01 3.80 3.72
N ARG A 2 -37.38 2.62 3.69
CA ARG A 2 -36.45 2.17 4.75
C ARG A 2 -35.04 2.63 4.38
N LYS A 3 -34.46 3.54 5.15
CA LYS A 3 -33.03 3.89 5.08
C LYS A 3 -32.24 2.74 5.71
N THR A 4 -31.51 1.98 4.91
CA THR A 4 -30.49 1.05 5.41
C THR A 4 -29.33 1.90 5.93
N ARG A 5 -29.10 1.88 7.24
CA ARG A 5 -27.92 2.49 7.85
C ARG A 5 -26.75 1.55 7.53
N GLU A 6 -25.94 1.91 6.55
CA GLU A 6 -24.65 1.27 6.33
C GLU A 6 -23.80 1.56 7.56
N GLU A 7 -23.55 0.53 8.36
CA GLU A 7 -22.70 0.63 9.54
C GLU A 7 -21.25 0.65 9.04
N HIS A 8 -20.67 1.84 8.94
CA HIS A 8 -19.23 2.01 8.77
C HIS A 8 -18.56 1.51 10.06
N TYR A 9 -18.00 0.30 10.01
CA TYR A 9 -17.10 -0.18 11.03
C TYR A 9 -15.78 0.55 10.87
N ASP A 10 -15.59 1.59 11.67
CA ASP A 10 -14.31 2.27 11.84
C ASP A 10 -13.39 1.33 12.63
N MET A 11 -12.71 0.42 11.92
CA MET A 11 -11.72 -0.45 12.54
C MET A 11 -10.53 0.41 12.98
N PRO A 12 -10.16 0.43 14.27
CA PRO A 12 -9.01 1.17 14.72
C PRO A 12 -7.74 0.57 14.08
N VAL A 13 -7.00 1.40 13.37
CA VAL A 13 -5.65 1.05 12.88
C VAL A 13 -4.73 1.02 14.09
N ILE A 14 -4.29 -0.17 14.50
CA ILE A 14 -3.27 -0.33 15.53
C ILE A 14 -1.93 0.03 14.87
N GLN A 15 -1.36 1.17 15.24
CA GLN A 15 -0.01 1.54 14.83
C GLN A 15 0.98 0.66 15.61
N THR A 16 1.74 -0.18 14.89
CA THR A 16 2.82 -0.96 15.47
C THR A 16 4.13 -0.17 15.33
N ASP A 17 4.92 -0.08 16.39
CA ASP A 17 6.22 0.63 16.38
C ASP A 17 7.27 -0.03 15.46
N GLU A 18 6.99 -1.23 14.95
CA GLU A 18 7.85 -1.95 14.02
C GLU A 18 7.49 -1.60 12.56
N LEU A 19 8.44 -0.99 11.84
CA LEU A 19 8.38 -0.82 10.39
C LEU A 19 8.36 -2.21 9.73
N LEU A 20 7.17 -2.64 9.30
CA LEU A 20 6.96 -3.98 8.74
C LEU A 20 7.28 -4.03 7.26
N HIS A 21 8.57 -4.08 6.92
CA HIS A 21 9.01 -4.53 5.61
C HIS A 21 9.00 -6.06 5.58
N THR A 22 8.19 -6.62 4.68
CA THR A 22 8.16 -8.05 4.42
C THR A 22 8.30 -8.28 2.92
N ALA A 23 8.67 -9.49 2.50
CA ALA A 23 8.72 -9.83 1.08
C ALA A 23 7.38 -9.55 0.35
N ALA A 24 6.24 -9.66 1.05
CA ALA A 24 4.92 -9.36 0.48
C ALA A 24 4.57 -7.85 0.51
N ARG A 25 5.11 -7.11 1.48
CA ARG A 25 4.86 -5.67 1.70
C ARG A 25 6.21 -4.96 1.91
N PRO A 26 6.93 -4.69 0.81
CA PRO A 26 8.28 -4.14 0.90
C PRO A 26 8.29 -2.62 1.14
N PHE A 27 7.16 -1.94 0.92
CA PHE A 27 6.97 -0.52 1.27
C PHE A 27 6.11 -0.41 2.53
N CYS A 28 6.57 0.39 3.50
CA CYS A 28 5.77 0.78 4.66
C CYS A 28 4.92 2.02 4.37
N ASP A 29 4.14 2.47 5.34
CA ASP A 29 3.29 3.66 5.25
C ASP A 29 3.96 4.95 5.75
N ASP A 30 5.23 4.86 6.17
CA ASP A 30 6.05 6.01 6.56
C ASP A 30 6.76 6.60 5.35
N ASP A 31 6.22 7.71 4.82
CA ASP A 31 6.77 8.42 3.66
C ASP A 31 8.24 8.88 3.84
N SER A 32 8.78 8.89 5.08
CA SER A 32 10.20 9.22 5.35
C SER A 32 11.14 8.02 5.33
N CYS A 33 10.61 6.81 5.14
CA CYS A 33 11.40 5.59 5.11
C CYS A 33 12.13 5.40 3.78
N ASP A 34 13.42 5.05 3.84
CA ASP A 34 14.27 4.83 2.66
C ASP A 34 13.76 3.71 1.72
N CYS A 35 12.83 2.85 2.18
CA CYS A 35 12.19 1.84 1.30
C CYS A 35 11.50 2.48 0.09
N HIS A 36 11.05 3.75 0.22
CA HIS A 36 10.39 4.50 -0.86
C HIS A 36 11.36 5.02 -1.92
N GLU A 37 12.67 4.95 -1.66
CA GLU A 37 13.73 5.34 -2.58
C GLU A 37 14.54 4.13 -3.10
N ASP A 38 14.21 2.91 -2.66
CA ASP A 38 14.90 1.70 -3.09
C ASP A 38 14.67 1.45 -4.60
N PRO A 39 15.71 1.57 -5.43
CA PRO A 39 15.56 1.46 -6.88
C PRO A 39 15.15 0.06 -7.33
N ILE A 40 15.45 -0.99 -6.55
CA ILE A 40 15.06 -2.37 -6.88
C ILE A 40 13.56 -2.55 -6.64
N LEU A 41 13.07 -2.12 -5.47
CA LEU A 41 11.63 -2.23 -5.16
C LEU A 41 10.78 -1.38 -6.11
N ILE A 42 11.25 -0.19 -6.48
CA ILE A 42 10.59 0.69 -7.45
C ILE A 42 10.60 0.05 -8.84
N ALA A 43 11.70 -0.60 -9.25
CA ALA A 43 11.77 -1.31 -10.52
C ALA A 43 10.76 -2.45 -10.59
N GLU A 44 10.63 -3.26 -9.53
CA GLU A 44 9.64 -4.35 -9.46
C GLU A 44 8.21 -3.84 -9.64
N VAL A 45 7.81 -2.76 -8.94
CA VAL A 45 6.46 -2.19 -9.10
C VAL A 45 6.26 -1.63 -10.51
N ASN A 46 7.29 -1.04 -11.12
CA ASN A 46 7.23 -0.58 -12.50
C ASN A 46 7.06 -1.75 -13.49
N GLU A 47 7.77 -2.85 -13.28
CA GLU A 47 7.63 -4.06 -14.10
C GLU A 47 6.20 -4.61 -14.01
N ASP A 48 5.64 -4.70 -12.82
CA ASP A 48 4.24 -5.13 -12.61
C ASP A 48 3.23 -4.22 -13.31
N TYR A 49 3.45 -2.91 -13.26
CA TYR A 49 2.63 -1.93 -13.98
C TYR A 49 2.74 -2.10 -15.50
N GLN A 50 3.96 -2.22 -16.04
CA GLN A 50 4.18 -2.40 -17.48
C GLN A 50 3.65 -3.74 -17.99
N ALA A 51 3.67 -4.77 -17.14
CA ALA A 51 3.06 -6.07 -17.42
C ALA A 51 1.52 -6.06 -17.33
N GLY A 52 0.91 -4.95 -16.87
CA GLY A 52 -0.53 -4.82 -16.70
C GLY A 52 -1.09 -5.59 -15.49
N LEU A 53 -0.22 -6.00 -14.57
CA LEU A 53 -0.60 -6.67 -13.31
C LEU A 53 -1.10 -5.68 -12.26
N LEU A 54 -0.66 -4.41 -12.36
CA LEU A 54 -1.13 -3.30 -11.54
C LEU A 54 -1.70 -2.19 -12.42
N SER A 55 -2.78 -1.57 -11.95
CA SER A 55 -3.17 -0.26 -12.47
C SER A 55 -2.20 0.82 -11.97
N ALA A 56 -2.16 1.98 -12.64
CA ALA A 56 -1.34 3.11 -12.17
C ALA A 56 -1.70 3.55 -10.73
N GLY A 57 -2.98 3.43 -10.36
CA GLY A 57 -3.46 3.74 -9.01
C GLY A 57 -2.94 2.73 -7.98
N ASP A 58 -2.96 1.44 -8.32
CA ASP A 58 -2.49 0.37 -7.43
C ASP A 58 -0.98 0.39 -7.28
N ALA A 59 -0.23 0.65 -8.36
CA ALA A 59 1.21 0.89 -8.29
C ALA A 59 1.54 2.06 -7.35
N SER A 60 0.82 3.18 -7.47
CA SER A 60 1.00 4.35 -6.59
C SER A 60 0.67 4.04 -5.13
N ARG A 61 -0.36 3.22 -4.87
CA ARG A 61 -0.72 2.77 -3.53
C ARG A 61 0.33 1.83 -2.95
N ARG A 62 0.80 0.87 -3.74
CA ARG A 62 1.83 -0.11 -3.35
C ARG A 62 3.14 0.58 -2.97
N VAL A 63 3.62 1.55 -3.76
CA VAL A 63 4.83 2.34 -3.44
C VAL A 63 4.67 3.13 -2.15
N ARG A 64 3.45 3.54 -1.77
CA ARG A 64 3.16 4.25 -0.51
C ARG A 64 2.83 3.31 0.67
N GLY A 65 3.11 2.01 0.53
CA GLY A 65 2.76 0.97 1.51
C GLY A 65 1.26 0.80 1.78
N ARG A 66 0.40 1.33 0.92
CA ARG A 66 -1.06 1.25 1.06
C ARG A 66 -1.59 -0.04 0.45
N THR A 67 -2.71 -0.50 0.98
CA THR A 67 -3.45 -1.64 0.44
C THR A 67 -3.94 -1.32 -0.99
N ILE A 68 -3.72 -2.26 -1.90
CA ILE A 68 -4.15 -2.21 -3.31
C ILE A 68 -5.51 -2.90 -3.51
#